data_AF-H3JTW5-F1
#
_entry.id   AF-H3JTW5-F1
#
_cell.length_a   1.000
_cell.length_b   1.000
_cell.length_c   1.000
_cell.angle_alpha   90.00
_cell.angle_beta   90.00
_cell.angle_gamma   90.00
#
_symmetry.space_group_name_H-M   'P 1'
#
loop_
_entity.id
_entity.type
_entity.pdbx_description
1 polymer ?
#
loop_
_entity_poly.entity_id
_entity_poly.type
_entity_poly.pdbx_seq_one_letter_code
_entity_poly.pdbx_strand_id
1 'polypeptide(L)'
;SLWKFETPKYVCTIIDAPGHRDFIKNMITGTSQADAAILVIDSTTGGFEGGISETGQTREHALLAYTLGISQVIIAINKMDDHTTNYSKARLDEIQGEMTRVLTAIGFKPTQYSFVPISGFAGDNMTEKSDKMPWYSGPTLVESIDKLNPPKRPFDKPLRLPLQDIYKISGIGTVPVGRVESGIMKPGMNIVFSPAGIITDVKSIEMHHQPLPEAVPGDNIGFNVKGIPVSDLKRGYVVGEASRDPPCEVTDFTAQMIISNHPGKIHAGYQPVFDCHTA
;
A
#
# COMPACT_ATOMS: atom_id res chain seq x y z
N SER A 1 11.34 -8.55 -9.10
CA SER A 1 11.15 -9.75 -8.27
C SER A 1 10.77 -9.32 -6.89
N LEU A 2 9.66 -9.83 -6.35
CA LEU A 2 9.22 -9.51 -4.98
C LEU A 2 10.15 -10.23 -4.00
N TRP A 3 10.88 -9.47 -3.19
CA TRP A 3 11.81 -10.02 -2.20
C TRP A 3 11.03 -10.42 -0.96
N LYS A 4 11.28 -11.63 -0.44
CA LYS A 4 10.59 -12.15 0.75
C LYS A 4 11.59 -12.35 1.87
N PHE A 5 11.17 -12.02 3.08
CA PHE A 5 11.92 -12.34 4.30
C PHE A 5 10.95 -12.72 5.42
N GLU A 6 11.45 -13.46 6.39
CA GLU A 6 10.66 -13.93 7.51
C GLU A 6 11.11 -13.23 8.79
N THR A 7 10.10 -12.90 9.60
CA THR A 7 10.24 -12.43 10.98
C THR A 7 9.62 -13.50 11.88
N PRO A 8 9.90 -13.50 13.20
CA PRO A 8 9.25 -14.39 14.14
C PRO A 8 7.72 -14.49 14.01
N LYS A 9 7.03 -13.41 13.59
CA LYS A 9 5.57 -13.37 13.49
C LYS A 9 5.02 -13.35 12.06
N TYR A 10 5.76 -12.82 11.09
CA TYR A 10 5.27 -12.55 9.74
C TYR A 10 6.20 -13.04 8.63
N VAL A 11 5.59 -13.52 7.53
CA VAL A 11 6.25 -13.63 6.23
C VAL A 11 6.04 -12.30 5.50
N CYS A 12 7.09 -11.52 5.36
CA CYS A 12 7.03 -10.19 4.76
C CYS A 12 7.43 -10.25 3.29
N THR A 13 6.71 -9.50 2.45
CA THR A 13 7.09 -9.26 1.06
C THR A 13 7.46 -7.80 0.90
N ILE A 14 8.68 -7.54 0.45
CA ILE A 14 9.18 -6.19 0.18
C ILE A 14 8.71 -5.77 -1.21
N ILE A 15 8.00 -4.66 -1.24
CA ILE A 15 7.70 -3.91 -2.45
C ILE A 15 8.63 -2.71 -2.44
N ASP A 16 9.72 -2.80 -3.21
CA ASP A 16 10.69 -1.72 -3.27
C ASP A 16 10.11 -0.56 -4.10
N ALA A 17 10.12 0.63 -3.52
CA ALA A 17 9.56 1.83 -4.13
C ALA A 17 10.73 2.73 -4.56
N PRO A 18 10.96 2.91 -5.86
CA PRO A 18 12.09 3.70 -6.36
C PRO A 18 11.99 5.16 -5.90
N GLY A 19 13.06 5.65 -5.29
CA GLY A 19 13.16 7.02 -4.78
C GLY A 19 13.49 8.06 -5.85
N HIS A 20 13.15 7.88 -7.12
CA HIS A 20 13.33 8.92 -8.15
C HIS A 20 11.98 9.50 -8.55
N ARG A 21 11.93 10.82 -8.78
CA ARG A 21 10.69 11.55 -9.15
C ARG A 21 9.96 10.93 -10.34
N ASP A 22 10.71 10.36 -11.29
CA ASP A 22 10.15 9.76 -12.51
C ASP A 22 9.44 8.41 -12.28
N PHE A 23 9.54 7.81 -11.08
CA PHE A 23 8.96 6.50 -10.78
C PHE A 23 7.83 6.54 -9.75
N ILE A 24 7.19 7.69 -9.53
CA ILE A 24 6.02 7.84 -8.66
C ILE A 24 4.89 6.85 -9.05
N LYS A 25 4.72 6.55 -10.35
CA LYS A 25 3.74 5.54 -10.81
C LYS A 25 4.01 4.13 -10.24
N ASN A 26 5.28 3.74 -10.14
CA ASN A 26 5.68 2.46 -9.57
C ASN A 26 5.49 2.47 -8.04
N MET A 27 5.70 3.61 -7.40
CA MET A 27 5.36 3.80 -5.99
C MET A 27 3.85 3.69 -5.75
N ILE A 28 3.00 4.35 -6.53
CA ILE A 28 1.54 4.30 -6.35
C ILE A 28 1.03 2.85 -6.47
N THR A 29 1.44 2.14 -7.51
CA THR A 29 1.03 0.74 -7.71
C THR A 29 1.54 -0.17 -6.59
N GLY A 30 2.79 0.00 -6.15
CA GLY A 30 3.38 -0.78 -5.06
C GLY A 30 2.78 -0.48 -3.68
N THR A 31 2.63 0.79 -3.34
CA THR A 31 2.12 1.27 -2.05
C THR A 31 0.61 1.02 -1.90
N SER A 32 -0.16 0.94 -3.00
CA SER A 32 -1.58 0.57 -2.97
C SER A 32 -1.86 -0.84 -2.42
N GLN A 33 -0.85 -1.71 -2.44
CA GLN A 33 -0.93 -3.10 -1.98
C GLN A 33 -0.26 -3.30 -0.60
N ALA A 34 0.35 -2.25 -0.04
CA ALA A 34 1.16 -2.35 1.17
C ALA A 34 0.33 -2.14 2.44
N ASP A 35 0.51 -3.04 3.42
CA ASP A 35 -0.17 -2.96 4.73
C ASP A 35 0.50 -1.97 5.70
N ALA A 36 1.81 -1.75 5.52
CA ALA A 36 2.65 -0.85 6.31
C ALA A 36 3.76 -0.27 5.42
N ALA A 37 4.35 0.85 5.84
CA ALA A 37 5.48 1.46 5.13
C ALA A 37 6.70 1.59 6.04
N ILE A 38 7.90 1.45 5.45
CA ILE A 38 9.15 1.82 6.10
C ILE A 38 9.71 3.02 5.35
N LEU A 39 9.76 4.17 6.01
CA LEU A 39 10.34 5.39 5.45
C LEU A 39 11.78 5.53 5.94
N VAL A 40 12.73 5.38 5.02
CA VAL A 40 14.15 5.52 5.33
C VAL A 40 14.57 6.98 5.25
N ILE A 41 15.12 7.51 6.33
CA ILE A 41 15.56 8.90 6.49
C ILE A 41 17.07 8.94 6.58
N ASP A 42 17.70 9.84 5.82
CA ASP A 42 19.13 10.09 5.95
C ASP A 42 19.41 10.91 7.23
N SER A 43 20.31 10.46 8.10
CA SER A 43 20.70 11.20 9.31
C SER A 43 21.86 12.17 9.11
N THR A 44 22.59 12.05 8.00
CA THR A 44 23.79 12.86 7.72
C THR A 44 23.46 14.34 7.66
N THR A 45 24.45 15.17 7.98
CA THR A 45 24.32 16.63 7.83
C THR A 45 24.26 16.99 6.35
N GLY A 46 23.24 17.75 5.94
CA GLY A 46 22.93 18.09 4.55
C GLY A 46 22.03 17.06 3.86
N GLY A 47 22.19 15.77 4.17
CA GLY A 47 21.34 14.70 3.63
C GLY A 47 19.91 14.76 4.17
N PHE A 48 19.77 14.92 5.49
CA PHE A 48 18.48 15.09 6.15
C PHE A 48 17.74 16.34 5.65
N GLU A 49 18.45 17.47 5.64
CA GLU A 49 17.91 18.78 5.26
C GLU A 49 17.49 18.79 3.78
N GLY A 50 18.26 18.12 2.91
CA GLY A 50 17.89 17.91 1.52
C GLY A 50 16.62 17.07 1.35
N GLY A 51 16.50 15.99 2.12
CA GLY A 51 15.35 15.07 2.09
C GLY A 51 14.05 15.69 2.58
N ILE A 52 14.10 16.59 3.58
CA ILE A 52 12.93 17.25 4.17
C ILE A 52 12.62 18.63 3.57
N SER A 53 13.48 19.13 2.68
CA SER A 53 13.27 20.37 1.95
C SER A 53 11.95 20.39 1.17
N GLU A 54 11.49 21.55 0.70
CA GLU A 54 10.26 21.65 -0.12
C GLU A 54 10.30 20.81 -1.39
N THR A 55 11.50 20.60 -1.94
CA THR A 55 11.75 19.73 -3.10
C THR A 55 12.11 18.29 -2.71
N GLY A 56 12.24 18.03 -1.41
CA GLY A 56 12.68 16.76 -0.84
C GLY A 56 11.61 15.67 -0.95
N GLN A 57 12.07 14.45 -1.24
CA GLN A 57 11.18 13.32 -1.49
C GLN A 57 10.63 12.68 -0.22
N THR A 58 11.27 12.88 0.92
CA THR A 58 10.83 12.31 2.20
C THR A 58 9.41 12.74 2.55
N ARG A 59 9.11 14.04 2.36
CA ARG A 59 7.78 14.60 2.62
C ARG A 59 6.76 14.08 1.62
N GLU A 60 7.14 14.00 0.35
CA GLU A 60 6.28 13.49 -0.72
C GLU A 60 5.93 12.01 -0.50
N HIS A 61 6.90 11.17 -0.15
CA HIS A 61 6.66 9.74 0.13
C HIS A 61 5.82 9.53 1.39
N ALA A 62 6.05 10.30 2.46
CA ALA A 62 5.23 10.24 3.67
C ALA A 62 3.77 10.62 3.35
N LEU A 63 3.58 11.65 2.51
CA LEU A 63 2.27 12.08 2.07
C LEU A 63 1.57 11.01 1.23
N LEU A 64 2.28 10.42 0.26
CA LEU A 64 1.77 9.35 -0.58
C LEU A 64 1.33 8.14 0.27
N ALA A 65 2.15 7.72 1.23
CA ALA A 65 1.80 6.64 2.16
C ALA A 65 0.51 6.94 2.93
N TYR A 66 0.35 8.17 3.43
CA TYR A 66 -0.88 8.59 4.11
C TYR A 66 -2.10 8.56 3.19
N THR A 67 -1.97 9.14 1.98
CA THR A 67 -3.08 9.20 1.01
C THR A 67 -3.52 7.83 0.51
N LEU A 68 -2.60 6.87 0.47
CA LEU A 68 -2.89 5.48 0.09
C LEU A 68 -3.43 4.64 1.26
N GLY A 69 -3.68 5.26 2.42
CA GLY A 69 -4.33 4.62 3.56
C GLY A 69 -3.41 3.77 4.43
N ILE A 70 -2.09 3.91 4.27
CA ILE A 70 -1.13 3.22 5.14
C ILE A 70 -1.22 3.83 6.54
N SER A 71 -1.73 3.03 7.46
CA SER A 71 -2.03 3.48 8.82
C SER A 71 -0.89 3.25 9.81
N GLN A 72 0.18 2.55 9.42
CA GLN A 72 1.35 2.25 10.25
C GLN A 72 2.64 2.47 9.45
N VAL A 73 3.51 3.33 9.95
CA VAL A 73 4.76 3.73 9.27
C VAL A 73 5.94 3.63 10.23
N ILE A 74 6.99 2.90 9.84
CA ILE A 74 8.24 2.86 10.60
C ILE A 74 9.20 3.87 9.97
N ILE A 75 9.70 4.81 10.77
CA ILE A 75 10.70 5.80 10.36
C ILE A 75 12.08 5.27 10.71
N ALA A 76 12.79 4.76 9.71
CA ALA A 76 14.12 4.21 9.86
C ALA A 76 15.18 5.30 9.61
N ILE A 77 15.78 5.81 10.68
CA ILE A 77 16.78 6.89 10.62
C ILE A 77 18.14 6.25 10.36
N ASN A 78 18.56 6.27 9.10
CA ASN A 78 19.69 5.52 8.57
C ASN A 78 20.99 6.33 8.54
N LYS A 79 22.11 5.64 8.35
CA LYS A 79 23.48 6.19 8.33
C LYS A 79 23.92 6.82 9.66
N MET A 80 23.44 6.28 10.79
CA MET A 80 23.88 6.74 12.11
C MET A 80 25.40 6.58 12.32
N ASP A 81 26.03 5.71 11.55
CA ASP A 81 27.47 5.45 11.52
C ASP A 81 28.30 6.52 10.81
N ASP A 82 27.66 7.40 10.04
CA ASP A 82 28.38 8.42 9.29
C ASP A 82 29.11 9.38 10.23
N HIS A 83 30.28 9.84 9.81
CA HIS A 83 31.13 10.76 10.56
C HIS A 83 30.43 12.07 11.00
N THR A 84 29.43 12.54 10.26
CA THR A 84 28.66 13.74 10.62
C THR A 84 27.60 13.48 11.69
N THR A 85 27.12 12.24 11.82
CA THR A 85 26.12 11.84 12.82
C THR A 85 26.76 11.20 14.05
N ASN A 86 27.76 10.33 13.84
CA ASN A 86 28.56 9.62 14.82
C ASN A 86 27.74 9.04 15.99
N TYR A 87 26.65 8.34 15.66
CA TYR A 87 25.70 7.75 16.62
C TYR A 87 25.18 8.74 17.69
N SER A 88 25.10 10.04 17.34
CA SER A 88 24.71 11.09 18.27
C SER A 88 23.22 11.04 18.59
N LYS A 89 22.92 10.96 19.89
CA LYS A 89 21.54 11.10 20.39
C LYS A 89 20.94 12.46 20.04
N ALA A 90 21.72 13.54 20.14
CA ALA A 90 21.23 14.89 19.87
C ALA A 90 20.74 15.04 18.42
N ARG A 91 21.45 14.44 17.46
CA ARG A 91 21.04 14.43 16.05
C ARG A 91 19.77 13.60 15.85
N LEU A 92 19.63 12.48 16.56
CA LEU A 92 18.40 11.71 16.53
C LEU A 92 17.20 12.54 17.04
N ASP A 93 17.35 13.17 18.20
CA ASP A 93 16.29 13.96 18.84
C ASP A 93 15.83 15.12 17.93
N GLU A 94 16.77 15.77 17.23
CA GLU A 94 16.51 16.79 16.20
C GLU A 94 15.66 16.23 15.04
N ILE A 95 16.12 15.13 14.42
CA ILE A 95 15.42 14.49 13.30
C ILE A 95 14.02 14.04 13.72
N GLN A 96 13.88 13.44 14.91
CA GLN A 96 12.59 13.01 15.45
C GLN A 96 11.62 14.17 15.65
N GLY A 97 12.11 15.32 16.14
CA GLY A 97 11.29 16.52 16.30
C GLY A 97 10.75 17.04 14.98
N GLU A 98 11.62 17.21 13.98
CA GLU A 98 11.24 17.70 12.66
C GLU A 98 10.33 16.72 11.91
N MET A 99 10.64 15.42 11.94
CA MET A 99 9.79 14.39 11.34
C MET A 99 8.43 14.30 12.03
N THR A 100 8.38 14.44 13.35
CA THR A 100 7.10 14.49 14.09
C THR A 100 6.25 15.67 13.62
N ARG A 101 6.85 16.85 13.42
CA ARG A 101 6.17 18.03 12.89
C ARG A 101 5.60 17.77 11.49
N VAL A 102 6.39 17.17 10.60
CA VAL A 102 5.97 16.84 9.23
C VAL A 102 4.85 15.80 9.22
N LEU A 103 5.00 14.70 9.96
CA LEU A 103 4.00 13.63 10.04
C LEU A 103 2.67 14.12 10.64
N THR A 104 2.75 14.96 11.67
CA THR A 104 1.55 15.58 12.28
C THR A 104 0.86 16.52 11.29
N ALA A 105 1.62 17.31 10.52
CA ALA A 105 1.06 18.21 9.50
C ALA A 105 0.39 17.44 8.34
N ILE A 106 0.88 16.24 8.02
CA ILE A 106 0.26 15.34 7.03
C ILE A 106 -1.03 14.72 7.58
N GLY A 107 -1.09 14.45 8.90
CA GLY A 107 -2.26 13.89 9.58
C GLY A 107 -2.04 12.54 10.26
N PHE A 108 -0.79 12.06 10.34
CA PHE A 108 -0.46 10.87 11.12
C PHE A 108 -0.60 11.12 12.62
N LYS A 109 -1.15 10.15 13.34
CA LYS A 109 -1.20 10.16 14.81
C LYS A 109 0.10 9.59 15.40
N PRO A 110 0.54 10.03 16.58
CA PRO A 110 1.75 9.50 17.24
C PRO A 110 1.76 7.98 17.46
N THR A 111 0.59 7.34 17.52
CA THR A 111 0.46 5.88 17.65
C THR A 111 0.67 5.13 16.33
N GLN A 112 0.71 5.84 15.21
CA GLN A 112 0.80 5.27 13.86
C GLN A 112 2.22 5.22 13.32
N TYR A 113 3.19 5.82 14.03
CA TYR A 113 4.59 5.78 13.61
C TYR A 113 5.54 5.50 14.76
N SER A 114 6.68 4.93 14.43
CA SER A 114 7.79 4.69 15.35
C SER A 114 9.10 5.11 14.71
N PHE A 115 10.07 5.53 15.54
CA PHE A 115 11.40 5.90 15.08
C PHE A 115 12.40 4.83 15.49
N VAL A 116 13.23 4.41 14.53
CA VAL A 116 14.29 3.42 14.76
C VAL A 116 15.61 3.97 14.18
N PRO A 117 16.61 4.31 15.01
CA PRO A 117 17.94 4.67 14.53
C PRO A 117 18.66 3.42 14.07
N ILE A 118 19.13 3.40 12.82
CA ILE A 118 19.80 2.25 12.21
C ILE A 118 21.08 2.67 11.46
N SER A 119 21.93 1.69 11.20
CA SER A 119 22.89 1.74 10.10
C SER A 119 22.68 0.54 9.20
N GLY A 120 22.19 0.77 7.99
CA GLY A 120 22.08 -0.30 6.99
C GLY A 120 23.44 -0.84 6.52
N PHE A 121 24.50 -0.02 6.60
CA PHE A 121 25.85 -0.44 6.19
C PHE A 121 26.55 -1.25 7.29
N ALA A 122 26.52 -0.76 8.53
CA ALA A 122 27.16 -1.43 9.66
C ALA A 122 26.28 -2.52 10.31
N GLY A 123 25.00 -2.58 9.97
CA GLY A 123 24.03 -3.54 10.52
C GLY A 123 23.42 -3.15 11.86
N ASP A 124 23.78 -1.98 12.40
CA ASP A 124 23.35 -1.52 13.73
C ASP A 124 21.83 -1.33 13.82
N ASN A 125 21.20 -1.94 14.84
CA ASN A 125 19.75 -1.92 15.10
C ASN A 125 18.86 -2.50 13.98
N MET A 126 19.42 -3.23 13.02
CA MET A 126 18.66 -3.88 11.96
C MET A 126 17.94 -5.14 12.50
N THR A 127 18.73 -6.14 12.90
CA THR A 127 18.26 -7.39 13.50
C THR A 127 18.58 -7.45 14.99
N GLU A 128 19.78 -7.02 15.36
CA GLU A 128 20.30 -7.01 16.73
C GLU A 128 20.50 -5.58 17.23
N LYS A 129 20.42 -5.39 18.56
CA LYS A 129 20.66 -4.07 19.16
C LYS A 129 22.14 -3.70 19.06
N SER A 130 22.39 -2.44 18.73
CA SER A 130 23.75 -1.91 18.62
C SER A 130 24.31 -1.50 19.99
N ASP A 131 25.52 -1.96 20.29
CA ASP A 131 26.28 -1.50 21.46
C ASP A 131 26.76 -0.04 21.33
N LYS A 132 26.76 0.52 20.11
CA LYS A 132 27.22 1.89 19.83
C LYS A 132 26.17 2.95 20.16
N MET A 133 24.91 2.52 20.37
CA MET A 133 23.80 3.39 20.73
C MET A 133 23.19 2.96 22.08
N PRO A 134 23.97 2.98 23.19
CA PRO A 134 23.49 2.50 24.50
C PRO A 134 22.35 3.37 25.06
N TRP A 135 22.20 4.59 24.55
CA TRP A 135 21.12 5.51 24.89
C TRP A 135 19.77 5.15 24.22
N TYR A 136 19.77 4.28 23.21
CA TYR A 136 18.55 3.82 22.55
C TYR A 136 18.03 2.54 23.19
N SER A 137 16.88 2.63 23.87
CA SER A 137 16.22 1.49 24.53
C SER A 137 15.11 0.86 23.71
N GLY A 138 14.80 1.42 22.52
CA GLY A 138 13.72 0.96 21.66
C GLY A 138 13.98 -0.40 20.98
N PRO A 139 13.01 -0.87 20.17
CA PRO A 139 13.15 -2.09 19.38
C PRO A 139 14.12 -1.95 18.20
N THR A 140 14.63 -3.06 17.68
CA THR A 140 15.32 -3.11 16.38
C THR A 140 14.34 -2.91 15.22
N LEU A 141 14.83 -2.79 13.99
CA LEU A 141 13.98 -2.64 12.81
C LEU A 141 13.08 -3.88 12.62
N VAL A 142 13.64 -5.08 12.75
CA VAL A 142 12.88 -6.34 12.65
C VAL A 142 11.84 -6.45 13.77
N GLU A 143 12.22 -6.14 15.01
CA GLU A 143 11.27 -6.13 16.14
C GLU A 143 10.16 -5.09 15.95
N SER A 144 10.45 -3.97 15.29
CA SER A 144 9.46 -2.94 14.96
C SER A 144 8.45 -3.43 13.92
N ILE A 145 8.90 -4.24 12.95
CA ILE A 145 8.04 -4.89 11.97
C ILE A 145 7.12 -5.90 12.64
N ASP A 146 7.63 -6.72 13.57
CA ASP A 146 6.83 -7.69 14.34
C ASP A 146 5.75 -7.04 15.22
N LYS A 147 5.99 -5.79 15.66
CA LYS A 147 5.04 -4.99 16.43
C LYS A 147 3.93 -4.38 15.58
N LEU A 148 4.05 -4.39 14.26
CA LEU A 148 2.96 -3.94 13.38
C LEU A 148 1.74 -4.82 13.59
N ASN A 149 0.58 -4.18 13.59
CA ASN A 149 -0.69 -4.90 13.62
C ASN A 149 -1.13 -5.18 12.18
N PRO A 150 -1.47 -6.42 11.81
CA PRO A 150 -2.04 -6.67 10.50
C PRO A 150 -3.31 -5.83 10.38
N PRO A 151 -3.53 -5.11 9.26
CA PRO A 151 -4.76 -4.37 9.10
C PRO A 151 -5.94 -5.35 9.24
N LYS A 152 -7.01 -4.90 9.91
CA LYS A 152 -8.22 -5.71 10.03
C LYS A 152 -8.77 -5.90 8.61
N ARG A 153 -8.52 -7.07 8.03
CA ARG A 153 -9.05 -7.43 6.72
C ARG A 153 -10.57 -7.24 6.75
N PRO A 154 -11.15 -6.52 5.79
CA PRO A 154 -12.56 -6.14 5.83
C PRO A 154 -13.48 -7.30 5.42
N PHE A 155 -13.42 -8.43 6.13
CA PHE A 155 -14.27 -9.61 5.90
C PHE A 155 -15.76 -9.27 6.07
N ASP A 156 -16.06 -8.44 7.06
CA ASP A 156 -17.43 -8.05 7.41
C ASP A 156 -18.04 -7.03 6.44
N LYS A 157 -17.22 -6.41 5.56
CA LYS A 157 -17.69 -5.40 4.60
C LYS A 157 -18.28 -6.07 3.35
N PRO A 158 -19.09 -5.35 2.56
CA PRO A 158 -19.55 -5.82 1.26
C PRO A 158 -18.40 -6.23 0.33
N LEU A 159 -18.68 -7.17 -0.56
CA LEU A 159 -17.70 -7.64 -1.55
C LEU A 159 -17.29 -6.50 -2.49
N ARG A 160 -15.98 -6.28 -2.64
CA ARG A 160 -15.38 -5.43 -3.68
C ARG A 160 -14.16 -6.13 -4.26
N LEU A 161 -14.23 -6.42 -5.56
CA LEU A 161 -13.14 -7.06 -6.31
C LEU A 161 -13.00 -6.34 -7.66
N PRO A 162 -12.05 -5.41 -7.79
CA PRO A 162 -11.71 -4.78 -9.06
C PRO A 162 -11.08 -5.78 -10.04
N LEU A 163 -11.57 -5.84 -11.27
CA LEU A 163 -11.05 -6.70 -12.32
C LEU A 163 -9.72 -6.18 -12.85
N GLN A 164 -8.73 -7.06 -12.89
CA GLN A 164 -7.43 -6.83 -13.50
C GLN A 164 -7.41 -7.31 -14.94
N ASP A 165 -7.83 -8.56 -15.16
CA ASP A 165 -7.84 -9.22 -16.47
C ASP A 165 -9.06 -10.13 -16.62
N ILE A 166 -9.45 -10.43 -17.85
CA ILE A 166 -10.53 -11.39 -18.15
C ILE A 166 -10.04 -12.39 -19.20
N TYR A 167 -10.17 -13.68 -18.90
CA TYR A 167 -9.78 -14.75 -19.80
C TYR A 167 -10.99 -15.55 -20.29
N LYS A 168 -10.86 -16.10 -21.50
CA LYS A 168 -11.77 -17.13 -22.02
C LYS A 168 -11.04 -18.48 -21.97
N ILE A 169 -11.53 -19.40 -21.15
CA ILE A 169 -10.96 -20.75 -21.04
C ILE A 169 -11.89 -21.74 -21.72
N SER A 170 -11.34 -22.51 -22.67
CA SER A 170 -12.10 -23.54 -23.38
C SER A 170 -12.68 -24.57 -22.41
N GLY A 171 -13.97 -24.87 -22.53
CA GLY A 171 -14.68 -25.80 -21.64
C GLY A 171 -15.13 -25.24 -20.28
N ILE A 172 -14.52 -24.15 -19.80
CA ILE A 172 -14.88 -23.52 -18.52
C ILE A 172 -15.78 -22.29 -18.74
N GLY A 173 -15.42 -21.44 -19.70
CA GLY A 173 -16.13 -20.19 -19.99
C GLY A 173 -15.29 -18.95 -19.70
N THR A 174 -15.93 -17.93 -19.13
CA THR A 174 -15.32 -16.64 -18.82
C THR A 174 -14.77 -16.65 -17.40
N VAL A 175 -13.49 -16.31 -17.26
CA VAL A 175 -12.78 -16.29 -15.99
C VAL A 175 -12.17 -14.90 -15.78
N PRO A 176 -12.86 -14.00 -15.05
CA PRO A 176 -12.26 -12.76 -14.59
C PRO A 176 -11.25 -13.02 -13.48
N VAL A 177 -10.25 -12.15 -13.42
CA VAL A 177 -9.16 -12.19 -12.44
C VAL A 177 -9.06 -10.85 -11.74
N GLY A 178 -8.85 -10.89 -10.43
CA GLY A 178 -8.61 -9.69 -9.64
C GLY A 178 -8.32 -10.00 -8.18
N ARG A 179 -8.09 -8.94 -7.42
CA ARG A 179 -7.83 -9.02 -5.98
C ARG A 179 -9.09 -8.70 -5.19
N VAL A 180 -9.40 -9.52 -4.20
CA VAL A 180 -10.48 -9.22 -3.25
C VAL A 180 -10.01 -8.09 -2.34
N GLU A 181 -10.62 -6.92 -2.42
CA GLU A 181 -10.29 -5.77 -1.58
C GLU A 181 -11.15 -5.75 -0.30
N SER A 182 -12.41 -6.19 -0.39
CA SER A 182 -13.27 -6.37 0.78
C SER A 182 -14.33 -7.45 0.59
N GLY A 183 -14.90 -7.91 1.71
CA GLY A 183 -15.90 -8.98 1.75
C GLY A 183 -15.32 -10.35 1.45
N ILE A 184 -16.20 -11.34 1.30
CA ILE A 184 -15.85 -12.73 1.00
C ILE A 184 -16.59 -13.13 -0.27
N MET A 185 -15.90 -13.80 -1.19
CA MET A 185 -16.52 -14.43 -2.35
C MET A 185 -16.58 -15.95 -2.13
N LYS A 186 -17.73 -16.56 -2.42
CA LYS A 186 -17.94 -18.01 -2.38
C LYS A 186 -18.54 -18.50 -3.69
N PRO A 187 -18.22 -19.73 -4.14
CA PRO A 187 -18.98 -20.38 -5.20
C PRO A 187 -20.47 -20.38 -4.87
N GLY A 188 -21.31 -20.10 -5.87
CA GLY A 188 -22.75 -19.99 -5.74
C GLY A 188 -23.25 -18.61 -5.31
N MET A 189 -22.38 -17.67 -4.95
CA MET A 189 -22.80 -16.29 -4.67
C MET A 189 -23.29 -15.61 -5.94
N ASN A 190 -24.34 -14.80 -5.78
CA ASN A 190 -24.87 -13.93 -6.80
C ASN A 190 -24.13 -12.59 -6.76
N ILE A 191 -23.41 -12.28 -7.82
CA ILE A 191 -22.54 -11.11 -7.94
C ILE A 191 -23.02 -10.19 -9.05
N VAL A 192 -22.61 -8.92 -8.97
CA VAL A 192 -22.85 -7.90 -9.98
C VAL A 192 -21.54 -7.28 -10.44
N PHE A 193 -21.44 -7.01 -11.74
CA PHE A 193 -20.34 -6.27 -12.35
C PHE A 193 -20.76 -4.82 -12.58
N SER A 194 -20.10 -3.88 -11.89
CA SER A 194 -20.25 -2.44 -12.10
C SER A 194 -19.15 -1.91 -13.03
N PRO A 195 -19.42 -0.94 -13.93
CA PRO A 195 -20.68 -0.19 -14.08
C PRO A 195 -21.76 -0.88 -14.93
N ALA A 196 -21.48 -2.03 -15.56
CA ALA A 196 -22.39 -2.65 -16.53
C ALA A 196 -23.72 -3.18 -15.95
N GLY A 197 -23.83 -3.34 -14.62
CA GLY A 197 -25.03 -3.85 -13.94
C GLY A 197 -25.32 -5.33 -14.24
N ILE A 198 -24.35 -6.09 -14.75
CA ILE A 198 -24.54 -7.49 -15.15
C ILE A 198 -24.51 -8.38 -13.91
N ILE A 199 -25.57 -9.14 -13.68
CA ILE A 199 -25.70 -10.06 -12.54
C ILE A 199 -25.48 -11.51 -12.99
N THR A 200 -24.72 -12.28 -12.21
CA THR A 200 -24.46 -13.71 -12.46
C THR A 200 -24.12 -14.44 -11.17
N ASP A 201 -24.14 -15.77 -11.21
CA ASP A 201 -23.60 -16.61 -10.15
C ASP A 201 -22.13 -16.96 -10.39
N VAL A 202 -21.35 -16.98 -9.31
CA VAL A 202 -19.99 -17.52 -9.28
C VAL A 202 -20.06 -19.06 -9.31
N LYS A 203 -19.30 -19.71 -10.20
CA LYS A 203 -19.29 -21.18 -10.32
C LYS A 203 -18.16 -21.83 -9.54
N SER A 204 -16.96 -21.29 -9.66
CA SER A 204 -15.78 -21.77 -8.96
C SER A 204 -14.84 -20.60 -8.75
N ILE A 205 -13.94 -20.76 -7.77
CA ILE A 205 -12.89 -19.81 -7.45
C ILE A 205 -11.58 -20.57 -7.42
N GLU A 206 -10.52 -20.00 -7.99
CA GLU A 206 -9.20 -20.58 -8.04
C GLU A 206 -8.13 -19.55 -7.68
N MET A 207 -7.10 -19.98 -6.96
CA MET A 207 -5.89 -19.21 -6.71
C MET A 207 -4.69 -20.12 -7.03
N HIS A 208 -3.77 -19.66 -7.87
CA HIS A 208 -2.61 -20.45 -8.31
C HIS A 208 -2.97 -21.86 -8.84
N HIS A 209 -4.05 -21.97 -9.62
CA HIS A 209 -4.59 -23.22 -10.19
C HIS A 209 -5.08 -24.25 -9.16
N GLN A 210 -5.37 -23.80 -7.92
CA GLN A 210 -6.01 -24.64 -6.91
C GLN A 210 -7.40 -24.09 -6.61
N PRO A 211 -8.43 -24.95 -6.53
CA PRO A 211 -9.78 -24.53 -6.20
C PRO A 211 -9.84 -24.06 -4.75
N LEU A 212 -10.56 -22.96 -4.54
CA LEU A 212 -10.81 -22.39 -3.22
C LEU A 212 -12.29 -22.52 -2.83
N PRO A 213 -12.60 -22.92 -1.58
CA PRO A 213 -13.98 -22.94 -1.08
C PRO A 213 -14.54 -21.52 -0.85
N GLU A 214 -13.67 -20.57 -0.55
CA GLU A 214 -13.98 -19.14 -0.43
C GLU A 214 -12.71 -18.33 -0.70
N ALA A 215 -12.89 -17.09 -1.12
CA ALA A 215 -11.82 -16.11 -1.27
C ALA A 215 -12.07 -14.93 -0.35
N VAL A 216 -10.99 -14.49 0.31
CA VAL A 216 -11.04 -13.47 1.35
C VAL A 216 -10.21 -12.24 0.96
N PRO A 217 -10.36 -11.09 1.65
CA PRO A 217 -9.62 -9.89 1.31
C PRO A 217 -8.12 -10.14 1.29
N GLY A 218 -7.44 -9.68 0.23
CA GLY A 218 -6.02 -9.87 -0.04
C GLY A 218 -5.73 -10.97 -1.06
N ASP A 219 -6.65 -11.90 -1.30
CA ASP A 219 -6.45 -13.00 -2.25
C ASP A 219 -6.52 -12.51 -3.69
N ASN A 220 -5.58 -12.97 -4.53
CA ASN A 220 -5.62 -12.77 -5.98
C ASN A 220 -6.21 -14.01 -6.61
N ILE A 221 -7.41 -13.90 -7.17
CA ILE A 221 -8.20 -15.05 -7.62
C ILE A 221 -8.60 -14.93 -9.08
N GLY A 222 -8.76 -16.07 -9.73
CA GLY A 222 -9.59 -16.23 -10.92
C GLY A 222 -10.89 -16.90 -10.52
N PHE A 223 -12.03 -16.46 -11.04
CA PHE A 223 -13.32 -17.07 -10.72
C PHE A 223 -14.14 -17.30 -11.99
N ASN A 224 -14.82 -18.43 -12.09
CA ASN A 224 -15.65 -18.75 -13.25
C ASN A 224 -17.06 -18.17 -13.07
N VAL A 225 -17.60 -17.57 -14.13
CA VAL A 225 -18.96 -17.01 -14.15
C VAL A 225 -19.81 -17.63 -15.27
N LYS A 226 -21.11 -17.79 -15.02
CA LYS A 226 -22.02 -18.45 -15.94
C LYS A 226 -22.59 -17.46 -16.97
N GLY A 227 -22.41 -17.77 -18.25
CA GLY A 227 -23.21 -17.17 -19.32
C GLY A 227 -22.89 -15.71 -19.67
N ILE A 228 -21.76 -15.19 -19.19
CA ILE A 228 -21.27 -13.85 -19.58
C ILE A 228 -20.16 -14.01 -20.62
N PRO A 229 -20.25 -13.37 -21.79
CA PRO A 229 -19.15 -13.34 -22.75
C PRO A 229 -18.06 -12.38 -22.30
N VAL A 230 -16.79 -12.69 -22.64
CA VAL A 230 -15.63 -11.85 -22.27
C VAL A 230 -15.75 -10.40 -22.76
N SER A 231 -16.44 -10.16 -23.89
CA SER A 231 -16.65 -8.83 -24.46
C SER A 231 -17.41 -7.86 -23.55
N ASP A 232 -18.21 -8.39 -22.63
CA ASP A 232 -19.11 -7.59 -21.79
C ASP A 232 -18.44 -7.14 -20.49
N LEU A 233 -17.24 -7.67 -20.20
CA LEU A 233 -16.43 -7.33 -19.05
C LEU A 233 -15.17 -6.60 -19.50
N LYS A 234 -14.71 -5.67 -18.69
CA LYS A 234 -13.49 -4.91 -18.94
C LYS A 234 -12.66 -4.81 -17.67
N ARG A 235 -11.34 -4.69 -17.86
CA ARG A 235 -10.44 -4.25 -16.80
C ARG A 235 -10.96 -2.93 -16.22
N GLY A 236 -10.87 -2.78 -14.90
CA GLY A 236 -11.41 -1.64 -14.18
C GLY A 236 -12.85 -1.82 -13.67
N TYR A 237 -13.60 -2.82 -14.17
CA TYR A 237 -14.92 -3.11 -13.60
C TYR A 237 -14.78 -3.60 -12.15
N VAL A 238 -15.77 -3.32 -11.32
CA VAL A 238 -15.77 -3.73 -9.91
C VAL A 238 -16.87 -4.74 -9.68
N VAL A 239 -16.51 -5.87 -9.10
CA VAL A 239 -17.43 -6.93 -8.69
C VAL A 239 -17.84 -6.73 -7.25
N GLY A 240 -19.12 -6.93 -6.97
CA GLY A 240 -19.62 -7.02 -5.60
C GLY A 240 -20.81 -7.97 -5.49
N GLU A 241 -21.31 -8.11 -4.26
CA GLU A 241 -22.48 -8.94 -3.97
C GLU A 241 -23.74 -8.20 -4.44
N ALA A 242 -24.60 -8.87 -5.22
CA ALA A 242 -25.77 -8.22 -5.79
C ALA A 242 -26.82 -7.83 -4.74
N SER A 243 -26.89 -8.59 -3.64
CA SER A 243 -27.88 -8.42 -2.55
C SER A 243 -27.43 -7.46 -1.45
N ARG A 244 -26.13 -7.12 -1.39
CA ARG A 244 -25.55 -6.41 -0.25
C ARG A 244 -24.61 -5.31 -0.72
N ASP A 245 -25.13 -4.09 -0.76
CA ASP A 245 -24.40 -2.88 -1.16
C ASP A 245 -23.62 -3.11 -2.48
N PRO A 246 -24.33 -3.36 -3.60
CA PRO A 246 -23.68 -3.59 -4.88
C PRO A 246 -22.86 -2.36 -5.31
N PRO A 247 -21.69 -2.54 -5.95
CA PRO A 247 -20.97 -1.41 -6.53
C PRO A 247 -21.82 -0.73 -7.61
N CYS A 248 -21.74 0.59 -7.68
CA CYS A 248 -22.49 1.40 -8.64
C CYS A 248 -21.55 2.24 -9.51
N GLU A 249 -22.04 2.69 -10.65
CA GLU A 249 -21.36 3.68 -11.48
C GLU A 249 -21.32 5.03 -10.75
N VAL A 250 -20.21 5.74 -10.87
CA VAL A 250 -20.01 7.06 -10.27
C VAL A 250 -19.61 8.04 -11.38
N THR A 251 -20.47 9.01 -11.65
CA THR A 251 -20.23 10.08 -12.64
C THR A 251 -19.53 11.29 -12.05
N ASP A 252 -19.73 11.52 -10.75
CA ASP A 252 -19.19 12.64 -10.01
C ASP A 252 -18.91 12.22 -8.56
N PHE A 253 -17.81 12.71 -8.01
CA PHE A 253 -17.44 12.48 -6.62
C PHE A 253 -16.66 13.69 -6.10
N THR A 254 -16.72 13.88 -4.78
CA THR A 254 -15.87 14.85 -4.09
C THR A 254 -14.66 14.13 -3.53
N ALA A 255 -13.46 14.60 -3.86
CA ALA A 255 -12.23 14.07 -3.32
C ALA A 255 -11.37 15.19 -2.73
N GLN A 256 -10.64 14.86 -1.67
CA GLN A 256 -9.55 15.69 -1.19
C GLN A 256 -8.31 15.38 -2.03
N MET A 257 -7.88 16.35 -2.81
CA MET A 257 -6.71 16.22 -3.68
C MET A 257 -5.52 16.96 -3.08
N ILE A 258 -4.34 16.40 -3.28
CA ILE A 258 -3.09 17.09 -3.00
C ILE A 258 -2.32 17.22 -4.30
N ILE A 259 -2.00 18.46 -4.66
CA ILE A 259 -1.33 18.78 -5.91
C ILE A 259 0.16 18.82 -5.62
N SER A 260 0.90 17.84 -6.12
CA SER A 260 2.37 17.84 -6.11
C SER A 260 2.88 18.22 -7.49
N ASN A 261 3.85 19.15 -7.56
CA ASN A 261 4.70 19.42 -8.71
C ASN A 261 3.96 19.59 -10.07
N HIS A 262 2.93 20.45 -10.13
CA HIS A 262 2.21 20.77 -11.37
C HIS A 262 2.78 22.04 -12.02
N PRO A 263 3.16 22.03 -13.32
CA PRO A 263 3.88 23.14 -13.97
C PRO A 263 2.99 24.38 -14.22
N GLY A 264 1.67 24.24 -14.10
CA GLY A 264 0.70 25.30 -14.35
C GLY A 264 -0.32 25.45 -13.24
N LYS A 265 -1.39 26.17 -13.55
CA LYS A 265 -2.54 26.33 -12.65
C LYS A 265 -3.64 25.36 -13.04
N ILE A 266 -4.24 24.73 -12.04
CA ILE A 266 -5.43 23.89 -12.24
C ILE A 266 -6.66 24.78 -12.08
N HIS A 267 -7.53 24.76 -13.09
CA HIS A 267 -8.77 25.52 -13.12
C HIS A 267 -9.97 24.57 -13.24
N ALA A 268 -11.17 25.07 -12.92
CA ALA A 268 -12.40 24.32 -13.17
C ALA A 268 -12.50 23.92 -14.65
N GLY A 269 -12.83 22.66 -14.91
CA GLY A 269 -12.83 22.08 -16.25
C GLY A 269 -11.52 21.40 -16.67
N TYR A 270 -10.51 21.36 -15.81
CA TYR A 270 -9.32 20.52 -16.04
C TYR A 270 -9.71 19.03 -16.08
N GLN A 271 -9.26 18.32 -17.12
CA GLN A 271 -9.62 16.92 -17.40
C GLN A 271 -8.37 16.02 -17.35
N PRO A 272 -7.85 15.69 -16.16
CA PRO A 272 -6.77 14.73 -16.04
C PRO A 272 -7.30 13.29 -16.18
N VAL A 273 -6.40 12.35 -16.44
CA VAL A 273 -6.67 10.93 -16.26
C VAL A 273 -6.60 10.61 -14.78
N PHE A 274 -7.59 9.88 -14.27
CA PHE A 274 -7.63 9.37 -12.91
C PHE A 274 -7.36 7.88 -12.92
N ASP A 275 -6.23 7.47 -12.34
CA ASP A 275 -5.97 6.05 -12.06
C ASP A 275 -6.66 5.70 -10.72
N CYS A 276 -7.62 4.77 -10.75
CA CYS A 276 -8.31 4.30 -9.54
C CYS A 276 -8.42 2.78 -9.58
N HIS A 277 -7.95 2.10 -8.53
CA HIS A 277 -7.85 0.63 -8.46
C HIS A 277 -7.16 0.00 -9.69
N THR A 278 -7.96 -0.47 -10.65
CA THR A 278 -7.55 -1.14 -11.89
C THR A 278 -8.12 -0.47 -13.14
N ALA A 279 -8.93 0.57 -12.96
CA ALA A 279 -9.52 1.39 -14.03
C ALA A 279 -8.56 2.50 -14.48
#